data_AF-B4UFL4-F1
#
_entry.id   AF-B4UFL4-F1
#
_cell.length_a   1.000
_cell.length_b   1.000
_cell.length_c   1.000
_cell.angle_alpha   90.00
_cell.angle_beta   90.00
_cell.angle_gamma   90.00
#
_symmetry.space_group_name_H-M   'P 1'
#
loop_
_entity.id
_entity.type
_entity.pdbx_description
1 polymer ?
#
loop_
_entity_poly.entity_id
_entity_poly.type
_entity_poly.pdbx_seq_one_letter_code
_entity_poly.pdbx_strand_id
1 'polypeptide(L)'
;MARDAALFELAGGSPLKGYMILKKNGGGNIPPQWVERAAESRRRRHGDVCKTLRGGSVAEYHVLEDWDLAYRKECFYRGIRVLMELERQGKTKL
;
A
#
# COMPACT_ATOMS: atom_id res chain seq x y z
N MET A 1 2.12 -13.73 -13.57
CA MET A 1 2.10 -12.38 -12.98
C MET A 1 1.94 -12.52 -11.48
N ALA A 2 2.89 -12.03 -10.69
CA ALA A 2 2.83 -12.10 -9.24
C ALA A 2 1.59 -11.32 -8.76
N ARG A 3 0.67 -12.03 -8.09
CA ARG A 3 -0.54 -11.45 -7.48
C ARG A 3 -0.11 -10.40 -6.45
N ASP A 4 -0.76 -9.24 -6.45
CA ASP A 4 -0.64 -8.08 -5.53
C ASP A 4 0.12 -8.35 -4.22
N ALA A 5 -0.33 -9.34 -3.44
CA ALA A 5 0.22 -9.69 -2.14
C ALA A 5 1.73 -9.99 -2.14
N ALA A 6 2.28 -10.54 -3.23
CA ALA A 6 3.69 -10.87 -3.30
C ALA A 6 4.58 -9.65 -3.53
N LEU A 7 4.10 -8.60 -4.22
CA LEU A 7 4.97 -7.47 -4.58
C LEU A 7 5.35 -6.64 -3.36
N PHE A 8 4.40 -6.39 -2.45
CA PHE A 8 4.66 -5.68 -1.19
C PHE A 8 5.72 -6.42 -0.35
N GLU A 9 5.58 -7.73 -0.18
CA GLU A 9 6.51 -8.53 0.60
C GLU A 9 7.89 -8.63 -0.07
N LEU A 10 7.95 -8.88 -1.39
CA LEU A 10 9.20 -8.93 -2.15
C LEU A 10 9.97 -7.60 -2.09
N ALA A 11 9.26 -6.49 -2.05
CA ALA A 11 9.86 -5.17 -1.94
C ALA A 11 10.17 -4.75 -0.49
N GLY A 12 9.79 -5.56 0.51
CA GLY A 12 9.85 -5.20 1.93
C GLY A 12 9.07 -3.91 2.24
N GLY A 13 7.96 -3.68 1.54
CA GLY A 13 7.16 -2.45 1.63
C GLY A 13 7.82 -1.19 1.06
N SER A 14 8.99 -1.28 0.42
CA SER A 14 9.68 -0.12 -0.18
C SER A 14 9.13 0.19 -1.58
N PRO A 15 8.50 1.36 -1.81
CA PRO A 15 7.97 1.73 -3.13
C PRO A 15 9.04 1.73 -4.22
N LEU A 16 10.26 2.19 -3.88
CA LEU A 16 11.39 2.20 -4.82
C LEU A 16 11.79 0.79 -5.23
N LYS A 17 11.93 -0.14 -4.28
CA LYS A 17 12.24 -1.55 -4.60
C LYS A 17 11.12 -2.17 -5.44
N GLY A 18 9.86 -1.93 -5.09
CA GLY A 18 8.71 -2.41 -5.84
C GLY A 18 8.72 -1.90 -7.29
N TYR A 19 9.00 -0.61 -7.48
CA TYR A 19 9.16 0.00 -8.80
C TYR A 19 10.31 -0.62 -9.60
N MET A 20 11.49 -0.81 -8.99
CA MET A 20 12.63 -1.45 -9.66
C MET A 20 12.34 -2.90 -10.05
N ILE A 21 11.62 -3.65 -9.22
CA ILE A 21 11.17 -5.02 -9.53
C ILE A 21 10.26 -5.02 -10.76
N LEU A 22 9.28 -4.11 -10.83
CA LEU A 22 8.38 -3.99 -11.98
C LEU A 22 9.13 -3.59 -13.26
N LYS A 23 10.08 -2.67 -13.13
CA LYS A 23 10.92 -2.20 -14.24
C LYS A 23 11.79 -3.34 -14.79
N LYS A 24 12.45 -4.10 -13.90
CA LYS A 24 13.27 -5.26 -14.27
C LYS A 24 12.45 -6.37 -14.96
N ASN A 25 11.19 -6.54 -14.57
CA ASN A 25 10.30 -7.57 -15.12
C ASN A 25 9.55 -7.13 -16.40
N GLY A 26 10.03 -6.11 -17.11
CA GLY A 26 9.48 -5.69 -18.41
C GLY A 26 8.50 -4.53 -18.36
N GLY A 27 8.52 -3.70 -17.31
CA GLY A 27 7.73 -2.46 -17.25
C GLY A 27 6.27 -2.68 -16.82
N GLY A 28 6.06 -3.47 -15.77
CA GLY A 28 4.72 -3.67 -15.21
C GLY A 28 4.09 -2.36 -14.72
N ASN A 29 2.82 -2.14 -15.08
CA ASN A 29 2.02 -1.01 -14.57
C ASN A 29 1.37 -1.39 -13.22
N ILE A 30 1.24 -0.43 -12.30
CA ILE A 30 0.34 -0.55 -11.15
C ILE A 30 -1.02 0.05 -11.53
N PRO A 31 -2.08 -0.77 -11.67
CA PRO A 31 -3.41 -0.26 -11.96
C PRO A 31 -3.89 0.72 -10.87
N PRO A 32 -4.60 1.81 -11.22
CA PRO A 32 -5.22 2.70 -10.23
C PRO A 32 -6.08 1.95 -9.21
N GLN A 33 -6.77 0.90 -9.68
CA GLN A 33 -7.65 0.07 -8.87
C GLN A 33 -6.93 -0.65 -7.72
N TRP A 34 -5.60 -0.86 -7.80
CA TRP A 34 -4.83 -1.44 -6.69
C TRP A 34 -4.71 -0.46 -5.53
N VAL A 35 -4.49 0.82 -5.82
CA VAL A 35 -4.49 1.89 -4.81
C VAL A 35 -5.88 2.06 -4.21
N GLU A 36 -6.92 2.06 -5.04
CA GLU A 36 -8.31 2.15 -4.59
C GLU A 36 -8.69 0.98 -3.67
N ARG A 37 -8.35 -0.25 -4.04
CA ARG A 37 -8.61 -1.44 -3.23
C ARG A 37 -7.82 -1.44 -1.92
N ALA A 38 -6.56 -0.98 -1.94
CA ALA A 38 -5.77 -0.83 -0.73
C ALA A 38 -6.39 0.21 0.22
N ALA A 39 -6.84 1.34 -0.33
CA ALA A 39 -7.54 2.38 0.43
C ALA A 39 -8.88 1.89 0.99
N GLU A 40 -9.67 1.16 0.21
CA GLU A 40 -10.90 0.51 0.69
C GLU A 40 -10.62 -0.50 1.81
N SER A 41 -9.59 -1.33 1.65
CA SER A 41 -9.16 -2.30 2.67
C SER A 41 -8.82 -1.60 3.99
N ARG A 42 -8.07 -0.49 3.94
CA ARG A 42 -7.80 0.32 5.14
C ARG A 42 -9.09 0.92 5.72
N ARG A 43 -9.94 1.53 4.88
CA ARG A 43 -11.19 2.17 5.30
C ARG A 43 -12.14 1.22 6.04
N ARG A 44 -12.24 -0.03 5.59
CA ARG A 44 -13.09 -1.05 6.25
C ARG A 44 -12.72 -1.29 7.72
N ARG A 45 -11.47 -1.04 8.11
CA ARG A 45 -10.97 -1.23 9.49
C ARG A 45 -11.19 -0.02 10.39
N HIS A 46 -11.63 1.13 9.86
CA HIS A 46 -11.74 2.37 10.63
C HIS A 46 -12.69 2.25 11.82
N GLY A 47 -13.80 1.53 11.65
CA GLY A 47 -14.77 1.33 12.73
C GLY A 47 -14.15 0.62 13.94
N ASP A 48 -13.44 -0.48 13.69
CA ASP A 48 -12.83 -1.28 14.75
C ASP A 48 -11.64 -0.56 15.38
N VAL A 49 -10.77 0.06 14.56
CA VAL A 49 -9.67 0.89 15.06
C VAL A 49 -10.18 2.03 15.95
N CYS A 50 -11.26 2.71 15.57
CA CYS A 50 -11.84 3.77 16.40
C CYS A 50 -12.34 3.24 17.76
N LYS A 51 -12.94 2.04 17.79
CA LYS A 51 -13.37 1.41 19.04
C LYS A 51 -12.16 1.05 19.90
N THR A 52 -11.16 0.39 19.31
CA THR A 52 -9.92 -0.02 19.98
C THR A 52 -9.17 1.16 20.58
N LEU A 53 -8.94 2.22 19.80
CA LEU A 53 -8.23 3.42 20.25
C LEU A 53 -8.95 4.15 21.38
N ARG A 54 -10.30 4.17 21.36
CA ARG A 54 -11.11 4.78 22.44
C ARG A 54 -11.19 3.91 23.68
N GLY A 55 -11.21 2.58 23.51
CA GLY A 55 -11.30 1.62 24.60
C GLY A 55 -9.98 1.39 25.34
N GLY A 56 -8.83 1.70 24.72
CA GLY A 56 -7.51 1.58 25.34
C GLY A 56 -7.07 0.15 25.65
N SER A 57 -7.71 -0.85 25.05
CA SER A 57 -7.45 -2.26 25.32
C SER A 57 -6.19 -2.74 24.59
N VAL A 58 -5.18 -3.19 25.36
CA VAL A 58 -3.95 -3.80 24.84
C VAL A 58 -4.24 -5.12 24.10
N ALA A 59 -5.32 -5.83 24.47
CA ALA A 59 -5.71 -7.09 23.82
C ALA A 59 -6.14 -6.90 22.35
N GLU A 60 -6.55 -5.70 21.97
CA GLU A 60 -6.98 -5.36 20.61
C GLU A 60 -5.84 -4.77 19.75
N TYR A 61 -4.59 -4.86 20.21
CA TYR A 61 -3.43 -4.33 19.48
C TYR A 61 -3.32 -4.86 18.04
N HIS A 62 -3.70 -6.13 17.82
CA HIS A 62 -3.73 -6.75 16.50
C HIS A 62 -4.64 -6.01 15.49
N VAL A 63 -5.73 -5.36 15.95
CA VAL A 63 -6.61 -4.54 15.09
C VAL A 63 -5.87 -3.31 14.57
N LEU A 64 -5.00 -2.72 15.41
CA LEU A 64 -4.18 -1.58 15.05
C LEU A 64 -3.05 -2.00 14.08
N GLU A 65 -2.42 -3.15 14.33
CA GLU A 65 -1.41 -3.73 13.42
C GLU A 65 -2.00 -4.03 12.03
N ASP A 66 -3.20 -4.60 11.99
CA ASP A 66 -3.91 -4.87 10.74
C ASP A 66 -4.22 -3.60 9.95
N TRP A 67 -4.58 -2.52 10.65
CA TRP A 67 -4.78 -1.22 10.02
C TRP A 67 -3.46 -0.61 9.54
N ASP A 68 -2.39 -0.69 10.33
CA ASP A 68 -1.06 -0.21 9.94
C ASP A 68 -0.56 -0.94 8.69
N LEU A 69 -0.70 -2.27 8.64
CA LEU A 69 -0.34 -3.06 7.47
C LEU A 69 -1.14 -2.64 6.23
N ALA A 70 -2.46 -2.43 6.38
CA ALA A 70 -3.30 -1.96 5.29
C ALA A 70 -2.88 -0.56 4.80
N TYR A 71 -2.55 0.35 5.73
CA TYR A 71 -2.05 1.68 5.41
C TYR A 71 -0.70 1.64 4.69
N ARG A 72 0.25 0.83 5.17
CA ARG A 72 1.56 0.64 4.53
C ARG A 72 1.43 0.09 3.11
N LYS A 73 0.50 -0.84 2.87
CA LYS A 73 0.20 -1.35 1.53
C LYS A 73 -0.39 -0.28 0.61
N GLU A 74 -1.28 0.58 1.10
CA GLU A 74 -1.80 1.73 0.34
C GLU A 74 -0.67 2.69 -0.05
N CYS A 75 0.16 3.10 0.92
CA CYS A 75 1.31 3.97 0.69
C CYS A 75 2.32 3.36 -0.28
N PHE A 76 2.53 2.05 -0.21
CA PHE A 76 3.39 1.32 -1.12
C PHE A 76 2.94 1.44 -2.58
N TYR A 77 1.69 1.09 -2.88
CA TYR A 77 1.17 1.18 -4.25
C TYR A 77 1.07 2.62 -4.75
N ARG A 78 0.68 3.56 -3.88
CA ARG A 78 0.66 5.00 -4.19
C ARG A 78 2.07 5.50 -4.53
N GLY A 79 3.08 5.11 -3.75
CA GLY A 79 4.47 5.49 -3.97
C GLY A 79 5.04 4.93 -5.27
N ILE A 80 4.73 3.68 -5.64
CA ILE A 80 5.14 3.14 -6.94
C ILE A 80 4.53 3.97 -8.07
N ARG A 81 3.25 4.33 -7.97
CA ARG A 81 2.60 5.19 -8.95
C ARG A 81 3.24 6.58 -9.06
N VAL A 82 3.63 7.20 -7.95
CA VAL A 82 4.40 8.46 -7.96
C VAL A 82 5.66 8.29 -8.81
N LEU A 83 6.44 7.23 -8.57
CA LEU A 83 7.68 6.98 -9.30
C LEU A 83 7.43 6.75 -10.81
N MET A 84 6.36 6.06 -11.16
CA MET A 84 5.95 5.88 -12.56
C MET A 84 5.54 7.20 -13.22
N GLU A 85 4.82 8.08 -12.51
CA GLU A 85 4.45 9.40 -13.02
C GLU A 85 5.67 10.30 -13.20
N LEU A 86 6.60 10.27 -12.23
CA LEU A 86 7.87 10.99 -12.32
C LEU A 86 8.71 10.50 -13.51
N GLU A 87 8.81 9.18 -13.74
CA GLU A 87 9.52 8.65 -14.92
C GLU A 87 8.85 9.09 -16.23
N ARG A 88 7.51 9.05 -16.30
CA ARG A 88 6.77 9.34 -17.54
C ARG A 88 6.64 10.82 -17.87
N GLN A 89 6.53 11.68 -16.85
CA GLN A 89 6.12 13.07 -17.00
C GLN A 89 7.07 14.07 -16.33
N GLY A 90 8.03 13.60 -15.52
CA GLY A 90 8.91 14.46 -14.72
C GLY A 90 8.20 15.18 -13.56
N LYS A 91 6.91 14.92 -13.33
CA LYS A 91 6.09 15.57 -12.29
C LYS A 91 4.98 14.63 -11.80
N THR A 92 4.49 14.90 -10.60
CA THR A 92 3.31 14.22 -10.02
C THR A 92 2.38 15.26 -9.39
N LYS A 93 1.11 14.91 -9.23
CA LYS A 93 0.09 15.73 -8.55
C LYS A 93 -0.18 15.26 -7.11
N LEU A 94 0.51 14.21 -6.67
CA LEU A 94 0.29 13.53 -5.38
C LEU A 94 0.88 14.27 -4.19
#